data_AF-A0A516NTB9-F1
#
_entry.id   AF-A0A516NTB9-F1
#
_cell.length_a   1.000
_cell.length_b   1.000
_cell.length_c   1.000
_cell.angle_alpha   90.00
_cell.angle_beta   90.00
_cell.angle_gamma   90.00
#
_symmetry.space_group_name_H-M   'P 1'
#
loop_
_entity.id
_entity.type
_entity.pdbx_description
1 polymer ?
#
loop_
_entity_poly.entity_id
_entity_poly.type
_entity_poly.pdbx_seq_one_letter_code
_entity_poly.pdbx_strand_id
1 'polypeptide(L)' 'MESDSKLEDLRSVLSCVFEKLGAESLTEPDRVELVARAEVVQNQIDAIQDAGGEEHVRTNAAPEPSGDWLF' A
#
# COMPACT_ATOMS: atom_id res chain seq x y z
N MET A 1 -5.62 -15.35 -12.88
CA MET A 1 -4.39 -15.63 -12.11
C MET A 1 -3.33 -14.53 -12.34
N GLU A 2 -3.74 -13.27 -12.57
CA GLU A 2 -2.79 -12.16 -12.80
C GLU A 2 -2.50 -11.37 -11.52
N SER A 3 -3.47 -11.30 -10.59
CA SER A 3 -3.31 -10.64 -9.29
C SER A 3 -2.24 -11.30 -8.43
N ASP A 4 -2.16 -12.64 -8.48
CA ASP A 4 -1.19 -13.43 -7.69
C ASP A 4 0.25 -13.17 -8.16
N SER A 5 0.49 -13.19 -9.48
CA SER A 5 1.80 -12.86 -10.05
C SER A 5 2.25 -11.45 -9.66
N LYS A 6 1.35 -10.47 -9.76
CA LYS A 6 1.66 -9.08 -9.41
C LYS A 6 1.90 -8.90 -7.91
N LEU A 7 1.19 -9.67 -7.07
CA LEU A 7 1.38 -9.69 -5.62
C LEU A 7 2.76 -10.24 -5.24
N GLU A 8 3.19 -11.32 -5.89
CA GLU A 8 4.52 -11.91 -5.71
C GLU A 8 5.64 -10.94 -6.16
N ASP A 9 5.46 -10.26 -7.29
CA ASP A 9 6.39 -9.21 -7.75
C ASP A 9 6.54 -8.09 -6.71
N LEU A 10 5.43 -7.58 -6.16
CA LEU A 10 5.47 -6.52 -5.15
C LEU A 10 6.13 -6.99 -3.85
N ARG A 11 5.88 -8.24 -3.42
CA ARG A 11 6.56 -8.84 -2.26
C ARG A 11 8.07 -8.98 -2.49
N SER A 12 8.48 -9.34 -3.71
CA SER A 12 9.89 -9.42 -4.09
C SER A 12 10.56 -8.04 -4.04
N VAL A 13 9.91 -7.01 -4.59
CA VAL A 13 10.39 -5.61 -4.51
C VAL A 13 10.49 -5.15 -3.06
N LEU A 14 9.49 -5.45 -2.23
CA LEU A 14 9.48 -5.07 -0.81
C LEU A 14 10.64 -5.74 -0.05
N SER A 15 10.88 -7.03 -0.30
CA SER A 15 12.01 -7.76 0.27
C SER A 15 13.35 -7.13 -0.13
N CYS A 16 13.53 -6.77 -1.40
CA CYS A 16 14.73 -6.10 -1.90
C CYS A 16 14.95 -4.73 -1.23
N VAL A 17 13.87 -3.97 -0.97
CA VAL A 17 13.95 -2.70 -0.26
C VAL A 17 14.40 -2.90 1.20
N PHE A 18 13.88 -3.91 1.89
CA PHE A 18 14.30 -4.21 3.26
C PHE A 18 15.74 -4.73 3.35
N GLU A 19 16.17 -5.54 2.38
CA GLU A 19 17.57 -5.98 2.28
C GLU A 19 18.51 -4.78 2.10
N LYS A 20 18.14 -3.81 1.25
CA LYS A 20 18.88 -2.54 1.11
C LYS A 20 18.83 -1.70 2.38
N LEU A 21 17.69 -1.64 3.08
CA LEU A 21 17.55 -0.92 4.36
C LEU A 21 18.46 -1.48 5.47
N GLY A 22 18.75 -2.78 5.44
CA GLY A 22 19.67 -3.44 6.36
C GLY A 22 21.15 -3.29 6.01
N ALA A 23 21.49 -2.65 4.88
CA ALA A 23 22.87 -2.47 4.48
C ALA A 23 23.58 -1.46 5.39
N GLU A 24 24.73 -1.85 5.95
CA GLU A 24 25.52 -1.03 6.87
C GLU A 24 26.10 0.25 6.22
N SER A 25 26.11 0.31 4.87
CA SER A 25 26.57 1.46 4.09
C SER A 25 25.48 2.47 3.74
N LEU A 26 24.26 2.31 4.25
CA LEU A 26 23.13 3.15 3.85
C LEU A 26 23.15 4.51 4.55
N THR A 27 22.99 5.59 3.80
CA THR A 27 22.92 6.93 4.38
C THR A 27 21.52 7.24 4.93
N GLU A 28 21.42 8.19 5.86
CA GLU A 28 20.14 8.63 6.42
C GLU A 28 19.09 9.05 5.36
N PRO A 29 19.41 9.86 4.34
CA PRO A 29 18.46 10.20 3.28
C PRO A 29 18.06 8.99 2.42
N ASP A 30 19.00 8.10 2.08
CA ASP A 30 18.69 6.86 1.36
C ASP A 30 17.74 5.95 2.18
N ARG A 31 17.91 5.91 3.50
CA ARG A 31 17.02 5.17 4.40
C ARG A 31 15.60 5.71 4.38
N VAL A 32 15.44 7.04 4.45
CA VAL A 32 14.13 7.69 4.42
C VAL A 32 13.42 7.44 3.09
N GLU A 33 14.14 7.57 1.97
CA GLU A 33 13.57 7.28 0.64
C GLU A 33 13.14 5.82 0.50
N LEU A 34 13.97 4.88 0.94
CA LEU A 34 13.66 3.45 0.89
C LEU A 34 12.47 3.09 1.81
N VAL A 35 12.33 3.72 2.98
CA VAL A 35 11.16 3.54 3.85
C VAL A 35 9.89 4.06 3.17
N ALA A 36 9.93 5.25 2.57
CA ALA A 36 8.79 5.80 1.82
C ALA A 36 8.40 4.89 0.64
N ARG A 37 9.40 4.30 -0.04
CA ARG A 37 9.16 3.32 -1.11
C ARG A 37 8.55 2.02 -0.58
N ALA A 38 8.98 1.54 0.58
CA ALA A 38 8.41 0.37 1.23
C ALA A 38 6.93 0.60 1.63
N GLU A 39 6.58 1.80 2.08
CA GLU A 39 5.19 2.18 2.41
C GLU A 39 4.30 2.15 1.17
N VAL A 40 4.75 2.73 0.05
CA VAL A 40 3.98 2.71 -1.21
C VAL A 40 3.76 1.28 -1.71
N VAL A 41 4.79 0.42 -1.64
CA VAL A 41 4.67 -0.98 -2.08
C VAL A 41 3.73 -1.77 -1.15
N GLN A 42 3.76 -1.53 0.16
CA GLN A 42 2.78 -2.13 1.09
C GLN A 42 1.35 -1.71 0.77
N ASN A 43 1.09 -0.41 0.57
CA ASN A 43 -0.24 0.07 0.17
C ASN A 43 -0.75 -0.58 -1.14
N GLN A 44 0.14 -0.86 -2.09
CA GLN A 44 -0.23 -1.57 -3.33
C GLN A 44 -0.55 -3.05 -3.07
N ILE A 45 0.20 -3.70 -2.18
CA ILE A 45 -0.08 -5.08 -1.76
C ILE A 45 -1.42 -5.15 -1.04
N ASP A 46 -1.70 -4.24 -0.12
CA ASP A 46 -2.97 -4.15 0.60
C ASP A 46 -4.14 -3.91 -0.37
N ALA A 47 -4.00 -2.98 -1.31
CA ALA A 47 -5.04 -2.73 -2.32
C ALA A 47 -5.34 -3.96 -3.20
N ILE A 48 -4.33 -4.77 -3.53
CA ILE A 48 -4.55 -6.01 -4.32
C ILE A 48 -5.18 -7.11 -3.47
N GLN A 49 -4.82 -7.19 -2.18
CA GLN A 49 -5.43 -8.15 -1.24
C GLN A 49 -6.88 -7.78 -0.91
N ASP A 50 -7.16 -6.49 -0.71
CA ASP A 50 -8.50 -5.93 -0.53
C ASP A 50 -9.37 -6.20 -1.77
N ALA A 51 -8.83 -5.90 -2.97
CA ALA A 51 -9.46 -6.23 -4.25
C ALA A 51 -9.69 -7.73 -4.48
N GLY A 52 -8.90 -8.59 -3.85
CA GLY A 52 -9.06 -10.04 -3.89
C GLY A 52 -10.06 -10.59 -2.87
N GLY A 53 -10.46 -9.79 -1.88
CA GLY A 53 -11.42 -10.13 -0.83
C GLY A 53 -12.79 -9.48 -0.97
N GLU A 54 -12.96 -8.48 -1.83
CA GLU A 54 -14.19 -7.69 -1.97
C GLU A 54 -15.21 -8.24 -2.97
N GLU A 55 -15.84 -9.36 -2.65
CA GLU A 55 -17.28 -9.52 -2.98
C GLU A 55 -18.20 -9.00 -1.86
N HIS A 56 -17.66 -8.41 -0.78
CA HIS A 56 -18.46 -7.79 0.28
C HIS A 56 -17.76 -6.54 0.83
N VAL A 57 -18.55 -5.49 1.06
CA VAL A 57 -18.17 -4.21 1.70
C VAL A 57 -17.59 -3.15 0.74
N ARG A 58 -18.32 -2.92 -0.35
CA ARG A 58 -18.54 -1.57 -0.88
C ARG A 58 -19.40 -0.76 0.12
N THR A 59 -18.94 -0.59 1.36
CA THR A 59 -19.50 0.35 2.34
C THR A 59 -18.39 1.19 2.94
N ASN A 60 -17.65 1.91 2.08
CA ASN A 60 -17.17 3.22 2.47
C ASN A 60 -18.36 4.18 2.48
N ALA A 61 -19.20 4.03 3.50
CA ALA A 61 -20.04 5.10 3.99
C ALA A 61 -19.10 6.16 4.59
N ALA A 62 -18.65 7.08 3.74
CA ALA A 62 -18.22 8.38 4.22
C ALA A 62 -19.48 9.14 4.68
N PRO A 63 -19.44 9.83 5.83
CA PRO A 63 -20.62 10.47 6.42
C PRO A 63 -21.16 11.57 5.51
N GLU A 64 -22.49 11.59 5.34
CA GLU A 64 -23.19 12.69 4.69
C GLU A 64 -22.76 14.02 5.34
N PRO A 65 -22.28 15.02 4.58
CA PRO A 65 -22.01 16.32 5.15
C PRO A 65 -23.35 16.96 5.54
N SER A 66 -23.43 17.31 6.82
CA SER A 66 -24.49 18.06 7.49
C SER A 66 -25.23 19.07 6.60
N GLY A 67 -26.56 18.89 6.54
CA GLY A 67 -27.59 19.93 6.55
C GLY A 67 -27.36 21.24 5.81
N ASP A 68 -27.91 21.33 4.60
CA ASP A 68 -28.40 22.59 4.04
C ASP A 68 -29.92 22.66 4.19
N TRP A 69 -30.36 23.31 5.28
CA TRP A 69 -31.75 23.74 5.49
C TRP A 69 -32.01 25.00 4.67
N LEU A 70 -32.18 24.88 3.36
CA LEU A 70 -32.71 25.95 2.53
C LEU A 70 -33.55 25.33 1.42
N PHE A 71 -34.85 25.12 1.68
CA PHE A 71 -36.00 25.48 0.84
C PHE A 71 -37.31 25.14 1.57
#